data_AF-A0A2X3J8S7-F1
#
_entry.id   AF-A0A2X3J8S7-F1
#
_cell.length_a   1.000
_cell.length_b   1.000
_cell.length_c   1.000
_cell.angle_alpha   90.00
_cell.angle_beta   90.00
_cell.angle_gamma   90.00
#
_symmetry.space_group_name_H-M   'P 1'
#
loop_
_entity.id
_entity.type
_entity.pdbx_description
1 polymer ?
#
loop_
_entity_poly.entity_id
_entity_poly.type
_entity_poly.pdbx_seq_one_letter_code
_entity_poly.pdbx_strand_id
1 'polypeptide(L)' 'MVNVKLDKTGGLTEALLLAKAAREQGFDVMLGCMLCTSRAIAAALPLAAKVRFADLDGPTWLAVDVEPSLHFETGKLYP' A
#
# COMPACT_ATOMS: atom_id res chain seq x y z
N MET A 1 -7.01 -3.68 -14.46
CA MET A 1 -6.43 -3.57 -13.09
C MET A 1 -6.17 -2.12 -12.77
N VAL A 2 -6.31 -1.70 -11.52
CA VAL A 2 -5.95 -0.34 -11.05
C VAL A 2 -4.92 -0.41 -9.91
N ASN A 3 -3.91 0.45 -9.96
CA ASN A 3 -2.93 0.62 -8.87
C ASN A 3 -3.38 1.76 -7.96
N VAL A 4 -3.91 1.42 -6.79
CA VAL A 4 -4.35 2.35 -5.74
C VAL A 4 -3.13 2.76 -4.91
N LYS A 5 -2.90 4.06 -4.78
CA LYS A 5 -1.85 4.63 -3.90
C LYS A 5 -2.47 5.76 -3.07
N LEU A 6 -2.15 5.83 -1.78
CA LEU A 6 -2.74 6.83 -0.89
C LEU A 6 -2.43 8.26 -1.34
N ASP A 7 -1.23 8.51 -1.87
CA ASP A 7 -0.84 9.83 -2.38
C ASP A 7 -1.69 10.30 -3.57
N LYS A 8 -2.22 9.36 -4.36
CA LYS A 8 -3.07 9.68 -5.52
C LYS A 8 -4.54 9.84 -5.12
N THR A 9 -5.00 9.07 -4.16
CA THR A 9 -6.38 9.15 -3.65
C THR A 9 -6.55 10.24 -2.61
N GLY A 10 -5.46 10.82 -2.11
CA GLY A 10 -5.50 11.81 -1.03
C GLY A 10 -5.83 11.20 0.33
N GLY A 11 -5.48 9.92 0.56
CA GLY A 11 -5.63 9.25 1.85
C GLY A 11 -6.39 7.92 1.80
N LEU A 12 -6.47 7.27 2.96
CA LEU A 12 -7.05 5.92 3.13
C LEU A 12 -8.55 5.87 2.82
N THR A 13 -9.29 6.92 3.20
CA THR A 13 -10.76 6.99 3.00
C THR A 13 -11.12 6.81 1.53
N GLU A 14 -10.53 7.61 0.64
CA GLU A 14 -10.80 7.53 -0.79
C GLU A 14 -10.18 6.27 -1.42
N ALA A 15 -9.05 5.79 -0.89
CA ALA A 15 -8.46 4.53 -1.35
C ALA A 15 -9.39 3.32 -1.14
N LEU A 16 -10.12 3.28 -0.02
CA LEU A 16 -11.13 2.25 0.24
C LEU A 16 -12.32 2.35 -0.72
N LEU A 17 -12.80 3.57 -0.99
CA LEU A 17 -13.89 3.83 -1.93
C LEU A 17 -13.50 3.45 -3.36
N LEU A 18 -12.32 3.89 -3.82
CA LEU A 18 -11.79 3.56 -5.13
C LEU A 18 -11.59 2.05 -5.31
N ALA A 19 -11.00 1.36 -4.32
CA ALA A 19 -10.79 -0.08 -4.40
C ALA A 19 -12.12 -0.86 -4.47
N LYS A 20 -13.18 -0.38 -3.79
CA LYS A 20 -14.52 -0.95 -3.88
C LYS A 20 -15.10 -0.73 -5.29
N ALA A 21 -15.13 0.52 -5.75
CA ALA A 21 -15.69 0.88 -7.06
C ALA A 21 -14.98 0.16 -8.22
N ALA A 22 -13.65 0.01 -8.13
CA ALA A 22 -12.86 -0.71 -9.11
C ALA A 22 -13.30 -2.19 -9.23
N ARG A 23 -13.54 -2.88 -8.11
CA ARG A 23 -14.02 -4.26 -8.13
C ARG A 23 -15.45 -4.37 -8.67
N GLU A 24 -16.33 -3.44 -8.31
CA GLU A 24 -17.70 -3.38 -8.83
C GLU A 24 -17.73 -3.21 -10.35
N GLN A 25 -16.71 -2.54 -10.92
CA GLN A 25 -16.52 -2.39 -12.36
C GLN A 25 -15.72 -3.54 -13.01
N GLY A 26 -15.39 -4.60 -12.26
CA GLY A 26 -14.68 -5.77 -12.79
C GLY A 26 -13.17 -5.60 -12.92
N PHE A 27 -12.56 -4.57 -12.32
CA PHE A 27 -11.10 -4.43 -12.29
C PHE A 27 -10.49 -5.20 -11.12
N ASP A 28 -9.38 -5.89 -11.40
CA ASP A 28 -8.43 -6.26 -10.35
C ASP A 28 -7.85 -5.01 -9.66
N VAL A 29 -7.51 -5.13 -8.38
CA VAL A 29 -6.90 -4.07 -7.59
C VAL A 29 -5.47 -4.45 -7.20
N MET A 30 -4.54 -3.52 -7.40
CA MET A 30 -3.19 -3.54 -6.85
C MET A 30 -3.07 -2.39 -5.84
N LEU A 31 -2.39 -2.63 -4.72
CA LEU A 31 -2.03 -1.59 -3.75
C LEU A 31 -0.55 -1.23 -3.95
N GLY A 32 -0.26 0.04 -4.21
CA GLY A 32 1.10 0.55 -4.37
C GLY A 32 1.45 1.63 -3.36
N CYS A 33 2.74 1.93 -3.25
CA CYS A 33 3.26 3.08 -2.49
C CYS A 33 4.08 4.03 -3.37
N MET A 34 4.44 5.19 -2.83
CA MET A 34 5.58 5.99 -3.31
C MET A 34 6.83 5.60 -2.52
N LEU A 35 7.96 6.27 -2.76
CA LEU A 35 9.08 6.24 -1.81
C LEU A 35 8.62 6.92 -0.50
N CYS A 36 8.61 6.16 0.59
CA CYS A 36 8.04 6.60 1.86
C CYS A 36 8.59 5.79 3.04
N THR A 37 8.37 6.30 4.25
CA THR A 37 8.70 5.58 5.51
C THR A 37 7.63 4.56 5.88
N SER A 38 7.92 3.65 6.82
CA SER A 38 6.97 2.66 7.35
C SER A 38 5.61 3.22 7.77
N ARG A 39 5.53 4.49 8.20
CA ARG A 39 4.27 5.16 8.57
C ARG A 39 3.24 5.17 7.43
N ALA A 40 3.67 5.41 6.20
CA ALA A 40 2.77 5.45 5.05
C ALA A 40 2.30 4.05 4.65
N ILE A 41 3.19 3.06 4.73
CA ILE A 41 2.84 1.65 4.49
C ILE A 41 1.83 1.17 5.53
N ALA A 42 2.06 1.46 6.82
CA ALA A 42 1.14 1.14 7.90
C ALA A 42 -0.26 1.73 7.66
N ALA A 43 -0.35 2.97 7.16
CA ALA A 43 -1.63 3.58 6.79
C ALA A 43 -2.33 2.87 5.60
N ALA A 44 -1.58 2.18 4.72
CA ALA A 44 -2.12 1.45 3.58
C ALA A 44 -2.49 -0.01 3.89
N LEU A 45 -1.95 -0.60 4.96
CA LEU A 45 -2.18 -2.01 5.35
C LEU A 45 -3.66 -2.44 5.43
N PRO A 46 -4.63 -1.58 5.83
CA PRO A 46 -6.05 -1.96 5.80
C PRO A 46 -6.57 -2.42 4.42
N LEU A 47 -5.90 -2.04 3.33
CA LEU A 47 -6.22 -2.49 1.96
C LEU A 47 -5.46 -3.75 1.52
N ALA A 48 -4.35 -4.10 2.18
CA ALA A 48 -3.42 -5.14 1.72
C ALA A 48 -4.07 -6.52 1.56
N ALA A 49 -4.97 -6.90 2.46
CA ALA A 49 -5.69 -8.18 2.39
C ALA A 49 -6.75 -8.24 1.28
N LYS A 50 -7.00 -7.14 0.56
CA LYS A 50 -8.08 -7.04 -0.43
C LYS A 50 -7.54 -6.87 -1.87
N VAL A 51 -6.23 -6.91 -2.09
CA VAL A 51 -5.63 -6.67 -3.40
C VAL A 51 -5.01 -7.94 -3.97
N ARG A 52 -4.90 -7.99 -5.31
CA ARG A 52 -4.24 -9.08 -6.02
C ARG A 52 -2.72 -8.98 -5.90
N PHE A 53 -2.20 -7.76 -5.85
CA PHE A 53 -0.77 -7.46 -5.70
C PHE A 53 -0.58 -6.31 -4.71
N ALA A 54 0.45 -6.41 -3.88
CA ALA A 54 0.88 -5.37 -2.96
C ALA A 54 2.34 -5.00 -3.27
N ASP A 55 2.55 -3.74 -3.63
CA ASP A 55 3.83 -3.10 -3.89
C ASP A 55 4.04 -2.03 -2.82
N LEU A 56 4.57 -2.47 -1.67
CA LEU A 56 4.64 -1.72 -0.41
C LEU A 56 6.07 -1.62 0.13
N ASP A 57 7.06 -1.81 -0.74
CA ASP A 57 8.47 -1.92 -0.38
C ASP A 57 9.17 -0.55 -0.24
N GLY A 58 8.45 0.56 -0.40
CA GLY A 58 8.97 1.93 -0.32
C GLY A 58 9.99 2.19 0.80
N PRO A 59 9.79 1.68 2.04
CA PRO A 59 10.77 1.82 3.11
C PRO A 59 12.13 1.15 2.84
N THR A 60 12.15 0.03 2.11
CA THR A 60 13.38 -0.73 1.79
C THR A 60 14.31 0.02 0.84
N TRP A 61 13.81 1.06 0.16
CA TRP A 61 14.58 1.94 -0.70
C TRP A 61 15.26 3.09 0.06
N LEU A 62 14.88 3.32 1.32
CA LEU A 62 15.48 4.36 2.15
C LEU A 62 16.75 3.82 2.82
N ALA A 63 17.79 4.66 2.91
CA ALA A 63 19.00 4.29 3.64
C ALA A 63 18.72 4.03 5.14
N VAL A 64 17.75 4.75 5.71
CA VAL A 64 17.22 4.57 7.06
C VAL A 64 15.71 4.82 7.05
N ASP A 65 14.97 4.07 7.86
CA ASP A 65 13.53 4.27 8.09
C ASP A 65 13.27 4.84 9.50
N VAL A 66 12.01 5.06 9.85
CA VAL A 66 11.58 5.48 11.20
C VAL A 66 11.75 4.38 12.26
N GLU A 67 11.72 4.76 13.53
CA GLU A 67 11.76 3.82 14.66
C GLU A 67 10.50 3.96 15.54
N PRO A 68 9.72 2.88 15.78
CA PRO A 68 9.85 1.55 15.17
C PRO A 68 9.47 1.53 13.68
N SER A 69 10.12 0.66 12.90
CA SER A 69 9.79 0.39 11.50
C SER A 69 8.95 -0.89 11.36
N LEU A 70 8.33 -1.06 10.19
CA LEU A 70 7.82 -2.35 9.77
C LEU A 70 8.98 -3.31 9.44
N HIS A 71 8.72 -4.61 9.55
CA HIS A 71 9.72 -5.65 9.29
C HIS A 71 9.60 -6.17 7.86
N PHE A 72 10.65 -5.98 7.07
CA PHE A 72 10.74 -6.45 5.69
C PHE A 72 11.84 -7.50 5.52
N GLU A 73 11.57 -8.50 4.70
CA GLU A 73 12.57 -9.37 4.08
C GLU A 73 12.37 -9.35 2.55
N THR A 74 13.29 -9.95 1.79
CA THR A 74 13.17 -10.01 0.31
C THR A 74 11.81 -10.56 -0.12
N GLY A 75 10.97 -9.69 -0.68
CA GLY A 75 9.65 -10.01 -1.19
C GLY A 75 8.56 -10.21 -0.13
N LYS A 76 8.81 -9.88 1.15
CA LYS A 76 7.84 -10.09 2.24
C LYS A 76 7.80 -8.91 3.21
N LEU A 77 6.59 -8.61 3.68
CA LEU A 77 6.29 -7.70 4.78
C LEU A 77 5.64 -8.52 5.90
N TYR A 78 6.23 -8.48 7.09
CA TYR A 78 5.75 -9.19 8.27
C TYR A 78 4.85 -8.30 9.14
N PRO A 79 3.86 -8.88 9.84
CA PRO A 79 3.00 -8.17 10.77
C PRO A 79 3.75 -7.63 12.00
#